data_AF-A0A929NMM0-F1
#
_entry.id   AF-A0A929NMM0-F1
#
_cell.length_a   1.000
_cell.length_b   1.000
_cell.length_c   1.000
_cell.angle_alpha   90.00
_cell.angle_beta   90.00
_cell.angle_gamma   90.00
#
_symmetry.space_group_name_H-M   'P 1'
#
loop_
_entity.id
_entity.type
_entity.pdbx_description
1 polymer ?
#
loop_
_entity_poly.entity_id
_entity_poly.type
_entity_poly.pdbx_seq_one_letter_code
_entity_poly.pdbx_strand_id
1 'polypeptide(L)'
;MPKVIIPSPLRKHADNRREVIVDGDNLKGIMERLLRQYPGLQIINQDSAFLSIFVNSRLIRTGIDKWDTLSLNNRDEITLLIPIAGG
;
A
#
# COMPACT_ATOMS: atom_id res chain seq x y z
N MET A 1 -11.55 3.82 -8.96
CA MET A 1 -10.23 4.25 -8.48
C MET A 1 -9.72 3.11 -7.61
N PRO A 2 -8.44 2.75 -7.69
CA PRO A 2 -7.87 1.66 -6.90
C PRO A 2 -8.16 1.80 -5.41
N LYS A 3 -8.41 0.67 -4.74
CA LYS A 3 -8.65 0.65 -3.30
C LYS A 3 -7.40 0.19 -2.56
N VAL A 4 -6.98 0.93 -1.55
CA VAL A 4 -5.89 0.55 -0.64
C VAL A 4 -6.47 0.09 0.69
N ILE A 5 -6.19 -1.15 1.09
CA ILE A 5 -6.57 -1.73 2.37
C ILE A 5 -5.45 -1.49 3.37
N ILE A 6 -5.78 -0.78 4.47
CA ILE A 6 -4.85 -0.41 5.53
C ILE A 6 -4.94 -1.44 6.68
N PRO A 7 -3.82 -2.07 7.07
CA PRO A 7 -3.80 -3.07 8.13
C PRO A 7 -4.06 -2.40 9.47
N SER A 8 -4.69 -3.13 10.39
CA SER A 8 -5.15 -2.61 11.69
C SER A 8 -4.14 -1.72 12.42
N PRO A 9 -2.84 -2.09 12.51
CA PRO A 9 -1.86 -1.29 13.26
C PRO A 9 -1.52 0.06 12.60
N LEU A 10 -1.76 0.20 11.29
CA LEU A 10 -1.49 1.40 10.52
C LEU A 10 -2.72 2.31 10.38
N ARG A 11 -3.92 1.82 10.73
CA ARG A 11 -5.16 2.63 10.61
C ARG A 11 -5.11 3.91 11.43
N LYS A 12 -4.42 3.91 12.58
CA LYS A 12 -4.20 5.12 13.40
C LYS A 12 -3.49 6.26 12.64
N HIS A 13 -2.75 5.92 11.58
CA HIS A 13 -2.05 6.87 10.71
C HIS A 13 -2.83 7.19 9.42
N ALA A 14 -3.99 6.57 9.22
CA ALA A 14 -4.88 6.73 8.07
C ALA A 14 -6.30 7.13 8.52
N ASP A 15 -6.43 8.04 9.49
CA ASP A 15 -7.70 8.51 10.07
C ASP A 15 -8.62 7.39 10.59
N ASN A 16 -8.04 6.31 11.11
CA ASN A 16 -8.75 5.08 11.49
C ASN A 16 -9.54 4.41 10.36
N ARG A 17 -9.24 4.74 9.09
CA ARG A 17 -9.87 4.13 7.93
C ARG A 17 -9.26 2.77 7.64
N ARG A 18 -10.14 1.78 7.43
CA ARG A 18 -9.74 0.46 6.92
C ARG A 18 -9.33 0.53 5.45
N GLU A 19 -9.97 1.42 4.69
CA GLU A 19 -9.85 1.48 3.24
C GLU A 19 -9.73 2.92 2.79
N VAL A 20 -8.81 3.17 1.87
CA VAL A 20 -8.58 4.48 1.27
C VAL A 20 -8.68 4.32 -0.23
N ILE A 21 -9.49 5.16 -0.87
CA ILE A 21 -9.58 5.23 -2.32
C ILE A 21 -8.52 6.23 -2.77
N VAL A 22 -7.56 5.76 -3.56
CA VAL A 22 -6.47 6.60 -4.07
C VAL A 22 -6.48 6.51 -5.58
N ASP A 23 -6.38 7.67 -6.23
CA ASP A 23 -6.28 7.75 -7.67
C ASP A 23 -4.83 7.56 -8.14
N GLY A 24 -4.61 6.82 -9.23
CA GLY A 24 -3.28 6.64 -9.81
C GLY A 24 -3.23 5.50 -10.83
N ASP A 25 -2.36 5.66 -11.83
CA ASP A 25 -2.27 4.76 -12.99
C ASP A 25 -1.38 3.52 -12.74
N ASN A 26 -0.53 3.59 -11.71
CA ASN A 26 0.39 2.53 -11.33
C ASN A 26 0.65 2.52 -9.82
N LEU A 27 1.22 1.41 -9.34
CA LEU A 27 1.44 1.19 -7.90
C LEU A 27 2.32 2.29 -7.28
N LYS A 28 3.36 2.74 -8.00
CA LYS A 28 4.24 3.81 -7.53
C LYS A 28 3.46 5.11 -7.27
N GLY A 29 2.68 5.56 -8.25
CA GLY A 29 1.90 6.78 -8.15
C GLY A 29 0.85 6.73 -7.05
N ILE A 30 0.22 5.56 -6.85
CA ILE A 30 -0.74 5.35 -5.76
C ILE A 30 -0.05 5.43 -4.41
N MET A 31 1.08 4.73 -4.21
CA MET A 31 1.81 4.76 -2.95
C MET A 31 2.31 6.16 -2.62
N GLU A 32 2.85 6.89 -3.60
CA GLU A 32 3.28 8.28 -3.39
C GLU A 32 2.12 9.20 -3.01
N ARG A 33 0.94 9.05 -3.63
CA ARG A 33 -0.25 9.83 -3.28
C ARG A 33 -0.78 9.46 -1.90
N LEU A 34 -0.80 8.17 -1.56
CA LEU A 34 -1.16 7.69 -0.23
C LEU A 34 -0.27 8.30 0.85
N LEU A 35 1.06 8.30 0.63
CA LEU A 35 2.03 8.88 1.57
C LEU A 35 1.93 10.41 1.66
N ARG A 36 1.56 11.10 0.58
CA ARG A 36 1.26 12.54 0.60
C ARG A 36 0.00 12.86 1.39
N GLN A 37 -1.06 12.04 1.24
CA GLN A 37 -2.31 12.22 1.94
C GLN A 37 -2.21 11.84 3.42
N TYR A 38 -1.38 10.84 3.74
CA TYR A 38 -1.17 10.33 5.08
C TYR A 38 0.32 10.27 5.41
N PRO A 39 0.95 11.41 5.79
CA PRO A 39 2.36 11.45 6.12
C PRO A 39 2.76 10.51 7.26
N GLY A 40 1.83 10.18 8.17
CA GLY A 40 2.05 9.19 9.22
C GLY A 40 2.31 7.76 8.72
N LEU A 41 1.97 7.47 7.47
CA LEU A 41 2.29 6.20 6.81
C LEU A 41 3.72 6.16 6.24
N GLN A 42 4.52 7.23 6.33
CA GLN A 42 5.92 7.22 5.88
C GLN A 42 6.82 6.23 6.64
N ILE A 43 6.35 5.72 7.79
CA ILE A 43 6.97 4.56 8.47
C ILE A 43 7.05 3.33 7.54
N ILE A 44 6.21 3.30 6.51
CA ILE A 44 6.16 2.33 5.43
C ILE A 44 7.07 2.81 4.28
N ASN A 45 8.38 2.76 4.49
CA ASN A 45 9.37 3.00 3.42
C ASN A 45 9.37 1.81 2.43
N GLN A 46 9.67 2.05 1.15
CA GLN A 46 9.94 1.01 0.13
C GLN A 46 10.98 -0.03 0.58
N ASP A 47 11.97 0.34 1.38
CA ASP A 47 12.98 -0.58 1.94
C ASP A 47 12.57 -1.27 3.25
N SER A 48 11.35 -1.02 3.71
CA SER A 48 10.84 -1.62 4.93
C SER A 48 10.60 -3.12 4.68
N ALA A 49 11.52 -3.96 5.17
CA ALA A 49 11.28 -5.40 5.35
C ALA A 49 9.99 -5.72 6.15
N PHE A 50 9.33 -4.69 6.70
CA PHE A 50 8.11 -4.75 7.50
C PHE A 50 6.83 -4.49 6.70
N LEU A 51 6.87 -4.47 5.37
CA LEU A 51 5.68 -4.32 4.54
C LEU A 51 5.64 -5.30 3.35
N SER A 52 4.61 -6.12 3.34
CA SER A 52 4.19 -6.90 2.17
C SER A 52 3.04 -6.18 1.47
N ILE A 53 3.22 -5.88 0.19
CA ILE A 53 2.17 -5.29 -0.66
C ILE A 53 1.57 -6.41 -1.51
N PHE A 54 0.25 -6.50 -1.52
CA PHE A 54 -0.48 -7.39 -2.41
C PHE A 54 -1.32 -6.57 -3.38
N VAL A 55 -1.33 -6.94 -4.65
CA VAL A 55 -2.26 -6.40 -5.64
C VAL A 55 -3.13 -7.56 -6.12
N ASN A 56 -4.45 -7.48 -5.93
CA ASN A 56 -5.39 -8.56 -6.27
C ASN A 56 -4.91 -9.93 -5.76
N SER A 57 -4.52 -9.99 -4.48
CA SER A 57 -3.97 -11.18 -3.81
C SER A 57 -2.61 -11.69 -4.31
N ARG A 58 -1.97 -11.01 -5.27
CA ARG A 58 -0.60 -11.30 -5.70
C ARG A 58 0.41 -10.49 -4.88
N LEU A 59 1.35 -11.16 -4.24
CA LEU A 59 2.46 -10.51 -3.54
C LEU A 59 3.35 -9.74 -4.54
N ILE A 60 3.59 -8.47 -4.23
CA ILE A 60 4.55 -7.61 -4.93
C ILE A 60 5.84 -7.61 -4.13
N ARG A 61 6.92 -8.08 -4.76
CA ARG A 61 8.24 -8.14 -4.15
C ARG A 61 8.99 -6.84 -4.43
N THR A 62 9.19 -6.04 -3.39
CA THR A 62 9.99 -4.81 -3.50
C THR A 62 11.39 -5.11 -4.01
N GLY A 63 11.87 -4.31 -4.97
CA GLY A 63 13.17 -4.50 -5.63
C GLY A 63 13.20 -5.53 -6.77
N ILE A 64 12.16 -6.35 -6.95
CA ILE A 64 12.03 -7.31 -8.05
C ILE A 64 10.93 -6.87 -9.01
N ASP A 65 9.75 -6.56 -8.48
CA ASP A 65 8.62 -6.06 -9.27
C ASP A 65 8.77 -4.55 -9.52
N LYS A 66 8.64 -4.13 -10.78
CA LYS A 66 8.74 -2.73 -11.21
C LYS A 66 7.40 -2.01 -11.01
N TRP A 67 7.25 -1.30 -9.89
CA TRP A 67 5.99 -0.64 -9.49
C TRP A 67 5.46 0.41 -10.48
N ASP A 68 6.35 1.03 -11.25
CA ASP A 68 6.06 1.99 -12.31
C ASP A 68 5.42 1.32 -13.55
N THR A 69 5.71 0.04 -13.79
CA THR A 69 5.17 -0.73 -14.92
C THR A 69 3.88 -1.48 -14.58
N LEU A 70 3.54 -1.57 -13.29
CA LEU A 70 2.34 -2.26 -12.82
C LEU A 70 1.14 -1.34 -12.98
N SER A 71 0.48 -1.42 -14.14
CA SER A 71 -0.74 -0.67 -14.42
C SER A 71 -1.88 -1.16 -13.54
N LEU A 72 -2.61 -0.21 -12.93
CA LEU A 72 -3.72 -0.49 -12.04
C LEU A 72 -5.00 0.16 -12.56
N ASN A 73 -6.10 -0.56 -12.45
CA ASN A 73 -7.43 -0.12 -12.85
C ASN A 73 -8.30 0.18 -11.61
N ASN A 74 -9.50 0.72 -11.87
CA ASN A 74 -10.44 1.13 -10.83
C ASN A 74 -11.02 -0.01 -9.98
N ARG A 75 -10.84 -1.27 -10.37
CA ARG A 75 -11.29 -2.47 -9.66
C ARG A 75 -10.16 -3.15 -8.90
N ASP A 76 -8.93 -2.72 -9.09
CA ASP A 76 -7.79 -3.34 -8.43
C ASP A 76 -7.75 -2.99 -6.94
N GLU A 77 -7.45 -4.00 -6.14
CA GLU A 77 -7.28 -3.89 -4.70
C GLU A 77 -5.82 -4.04 -4.31
N ILE A 78 -5.33 -3.09 -3.52
CA ILE A 78 -3.97 -3.07 -2.97
C ILE A 78 -4.10 -3.33 -1.48
N THR A 79 -3.57 -4.45 -1.00
CA THR A 79 -3.55 -4.78 0.43
C THR A 79 -2.16 -4.56 1.00
N LEU A 80 -2.08 -3.74 2.03
CA LEU A 80 -0.87 -3.54 2.82
C LEU A 80 -0.90 -4.50 4.02
N LEU A 81 0.17 -5.27 4.20
CA LEU A 81 0.29 -6.23 5.29
C LEU A 81 1.63 -6.02 5.99
N ILE A 82 1.58 -5.83 7.31
CA ILE A 82 2.81 -5.79 8.11
C ILE A 82 3.05 -7.17 8.71
N PRO A 83 4.24 -7.76 8.56
CA PRO A 83 4.60 -8.97 9.29
C PRO A 83 4.58 -8.62 10.78
N ILE A 84 3.56 -9.11 11.48
CA ILE A 84 3.56 -9.04 12.93
C ILE A 84 4.50 -10.17 13.35
N ALA A 85 5.64 -9.82 13.94
CA ALA A 85 6.40 -10.80 14.71
C ALA A 85 5.46 -11.28 15.82
N GLY A 86 4.90 -12.47 15.65
CA GLY A 86 4.04 -13.08 16.65
C GLY A 86 4.83 -13.19 17.95
N GLY A 87 4.35 -12.53 18.99
CA GLY A 87 4.73 -12.83 20.37
C GLY A 87 4.13 -14.14 20.83
#